data_AF-A0A1X0QGX8-F1
#
_entry.id   AF-A0A1X0QGX8-F1
#
_cell.length_a   1.000
_cell.length_b   1.000
_cell.length_c   1.000
_cell.angle_alpha   90.00
_cell.angle_beta   90.00
_cell.angle_gamma   90.00
#
_symmetry.space_group_name_H-M   'P 1'
#
loop_
_entity.id
_entity.type
_entity.pdbx_description
1 polymer ?
#
loop_
_entity_poly.entity_id
_entity_poly.type
_entity_poly.pdbx_seq_one_letter_code
_entity_poly.pdbx_strand_id
1 'polypeptide(L)'
;MFKKPLNISDDLIKYIFDVLNGDLRRSINLLQSLKVLLKDENSFDDQITLINDILGIVPESVIKSFYDLNINNYNVFIQNFKNNSYSVLQFINQLSDEDMLEQMNEIYSELEYKLLIGCSNEIALNYLCVKKIEYTTFYD
;
A
#
# COMPACT_ATOMS: atom_id res chain seq x y z
N MET A 1 -9.25 15.88 33.72
CA MET A 1 -8.35 14.85 33.15
C MET A 1 -7.44 15.57 32.15
N PHE A 2 -6.20 15.87 32.54
CA PHE A 2 -5.26 16.58 31.68
C PHE A 2 -4.84 15.66 30.53
N LYS A 3 -5.21 16.01 29.29
CA LYS A 3 -4.74 15.32 28.08
C LYS A 3 -3.21 15.42 28.06
N LYS A 4 -2.50 14.31 28.27
CA LYS A 4 -1.05 14.24 28.05
C LYS A 4 -0.74 14.82 26.65
N PRO A 5 0.26 15.70 26.50
CA PRO A 5 0.77 16.08 25.20
C PRO A 5 1.26 14.82 24.49
N LEU A 6 0.96 14.70 23.20
CA LEU A 6 1.41 13.57 22.43
C LEU A 6 2.90 13.78 22.15
N ASN A 7 3.75 12.88 22.64
CA ASN A 7 5.18 12.98 22.41
C ASN A 7 5.49 12.25 21.11
N ILE A 8 5.21 12.92 19.99
CA ILE A 8 5.53 12.44 18.65
C ILE A 8 6.87 13.05 18.22
N SER A 9 7.76 12.23 17.64
CA SER A 9 9.02 12.70 17.07
C SER A 9 8.79 13.50 15.78
N ASP A 10 9.66 14.48 15.52
CA ASP A 10 9.63 15.25 14.28
C ASP A 10 9.76 14.36 13.03
N ASP A 11 10.50 13.26 13.13
CA ASP A 11 10.64 12.26 12.07
C ASP A 11 9.31 11.58 11.72
N LEU A 12 8.47 11.27 12.73
CA LEU A 12 7.16 10.67 12.50
C LEU A 12 6.19 11.68 11.89
N ILE A 13 6.26 12.96 12.30
CA ILE A 13 5.47 14.03 11.70
C ILE A 13 5.82 14.19 10.23
N LYS A 14 7.12 14.22 9.93
CA LYS A 14 7.62 14.31 8.56
C LYS A 14 7.14 13.14 7.72
N TYR A 15 7.29 11.92 8.23
CA TYR A 15 6.80 10.71 7.57
C TYR A 15 5.30 10.78 7.23
N ILE A 16 4.46 11.15 8.21
CA ILE A 16 3.01 11.29 8.01
C ILE A 16 2.70 12.31 6.92
N PHE A 17 3.40 13.45 6.92
CA PHE A 17 3.16 14.51 5.96
C PHE A 17 3.55 14.09 4.54
N ASP A 18 4.69 13.40 4.40
CA ASP A 18 5.20 12.90 3.13
C ASP A 18 4.25 11.83 2.56
N VAL A 19 3.85 10.85 3.35
CA VAL A 19 2.95 9.76 2.94
C VAL A 19 1.54 10.25 2.59
N LEU A 20 1.11 11.38 3.15
CA LEU A 20 -0.19 11.99 2.84
C LEU A 20 -0.11 13.05 1.74
N ASN A 21 0.99 13.10 0.98
CA ASN A 21 1.22 14.04 -0.12
C ASN A 21 0.99 15.50 0.29
N GLY A 22 1.38 15.85 1.51
CA GLY A 22 1.23 17.19 2.07
C GLY A 22 -0.21 17.62 2.39
N ASP A 23 -1.21 16.70 2.38
CA ASP A 23 -2.56 17.04 2.84
C ASP A 23 -2.56 17.27 4.36
N LEU A 24 -2.48 18.54 4.76
CA LEU A 24 -2.46 18.98 6.15
C LEU A 24 -3.69 18.52 6.93
N ARG A 25 -4.88 18.52 6.31
CA ARG A 25 -6.13 18.11 6.95
C ARG A 25 -6.12 16.60 7.24
N ARG A 26 -5.69 15.78 6.29
CA ARG A 26 -5.52 14.34 6.51
C ARG A 26 -4.45 14.06 7.56
N SER A 27 -3.34 14.79 7.53
CA SER A 27 -2.22 14.65 8.48
C SER A 27 -2.67 14.91 9.91
N ILE A 28 -3.40 16.01 10.14
CA ILE A 28 -3.96 16.34 11.46
C ILE A 28 -4.96 15.28 11.91
N ASN A 29 -5.85 14.82 11.03
CA ASN A 29 -6.84 13.79 11.36
C ASN A 29 -6.16 12.46 11.76
N LEU A 30 -5.09 12.08 11.06
CA LEU A 30 -4.31 10.90 11.41
C LEU A 30 -3.64 11.07 12.78
N LEU A 31 -2.95 12.20 13.02
CA LEU A 31 -2.30 12.49 14.31
C LEU A 31 -3.29 12.45 15.48
N GLN A 32 -4.50 12.96 15.28
CA GLN A 32 -5.57 12.89 16.28
C GLN A 32 -6.04 11.47 16.54
N SER A 33 -6.05 10.61 15.51
CA SER A 33 -6.42 9.19 15.62
C SER A 33 -5.32 8.39 16.31
N LEU A 34 -4.06 8.64 15.95
CA LEU A 34 -2.88 8.01 16.54
C LEU A 34 -2.76 8.30 18.03
N LYS A 35 -3.24 9.45 18.51
CA LYS A 35 -3.27 9.77 19.95
C LYS A 35 -3.95 8.69 20.80
N VAL A 36 -4.94 8.00 20.25
CA VAL A 36 -5.70 6.97 20.96
C VAL A 36 -5.03 5.61 20.86
N LEU A 37 -4.26 5.38 19.79
CA LEU A 37 -3.72 4.07 19.42
C LEU A 37 -2.25 3.90 19.82
N LEU A 38 -1.48 4.99 19.82
CA LEU A 38 -0.08 4.99 20.22
C LEU A 38 0.04 4.85 21.74
N LYS A 39 0.82 3.84 22.14
CA LYS A 39 1.26 3.66 23.52
C LYS A 39 2.68 4.21 23.64
N ASP A 40 3.00 4.81 24.80
CA ASP A 40 4.31 5.41 25.08
C ASP A 40 5.49 4.41 24.94
N GLU A 41 5.22 3.11 24.84
CA GLU A 41 6.21 2.01 24.79
C GLU A 41 6.53 1.52 23.35
N ASN A 42 5.82 2.00 22.33
CA ASN A 42 6.01 1.53 20.96
C ASN A 42 7.33 2.04 20.37
N SER A 43 8.11 1.15 19.74
CA SER A 43 9.29 1.56 18.97
C SER A 43 8.88 2.38 17.74
N PHE A 44 9.81 3.14 17.15
CA PHE A 44 9.51 3.92 15.94
C PHE A 44 8.98 3.03 14.79
N ASP A 45 9.57 1.85 14.60
CA ASP A 45 9.14 0.91 13.56
C ASP A 45 7.71 0.42 13.79
N ASP A 46 7.33 0.12 15.04
CA ASP A 46 5.95 -0.27 15.38
C ASP A 46 4.96 0.86 15.08
N GLN A 47 5.37 2.12 15.26
CA GLN A 47 4.54 3.28 14.95
C GLN A 47 4.33 3.43 13.44
N ILE A 48 5.38 3.22 12.64
CA ILE A 48 5.30 3.25 11.18
C ILE A 48 4.40 2.12 10.66
N THR A 49 4.55 0.90 11.18
CA THR A 49 3.67 -0.23 10.82
C THR A 49 2.21 0.09 11.13
N LEU A 50 1.92 0.60 12.33
CA LEU A 50 0.57 0.99 12.71
C LEU A 50 0.01 2.10 11.79
N ILE A 51 0.83 3.09 11.44
CA ILE A 51 0.41 4.16 10.52
C ILE A 51 0.08 3.59 9.14
N ASN A 52 0.94 2.71 8.61
CA ASN A 52 0.73 2.08 7.31
C ASN A 52 -0.55 1.25 7.29
N ASP A 53 -0.82 0.50 8.37
CA ASP A 53 -2.05 -0.26 8.51
C ASP A 53 -3.29 0.64 8.52
N ILE A 54 -3.25 1.77 9.25
CA ILE A 54 -4.35 2.75 9.29
C ILE A 54 -4.58 3.38 7.91
N LEU A 55 -3.49 3.67 7.20
CA LEU A 55 -3.55 4.28 5.87
C LEU A 55 -3.85 3.25 4.76
N GLY A 56 -3.86 1.96 5.08
CA GLY A 56 -4.06 0.86 4.14
C GLY A 56 -2.91 0.69 3.17
N ILE A 57 -1.71 1.18 3.50
CA ILE A 57 -0.51 1.08 2.67
C ILE A 57 -0.09 -0.38 2.59
N VAL A 58 0.05 -0.87 1.35
CA VAL A 58 0.47 -2.23 1.09
C VAL A 58 1.96 -2.35 1.43
N PRO A 59 2.38 -3.36 2.24
CA PRO A 59 3.77 -3.52 2.62
C PRO A 59 4.71 -3.71 1.43
N GLU A 60 5.92 -3.16 1.51
CA GLU A 60 6.96 -3.29 0.48
C GLU A 60 7.31 -4.76 0.18
N SER A 61 7.17 -5.66 1.16
CA SER A 61 7.36 -7.10 0.96
C SER A 61 6.36 -7.71 -0.03
N VAL A 62 5.14 -7.19 -0.08
CA VAL A 62 4.09 -7.61 -1.03
C VAL A 62 4.41 -7.07 -2.42
N ILE A 63 4.87 -5.82 -2.50
CA ILE A 63 5.33 -5.19 -3.75
C ILE A 63 6.50 -5.99 -4.36
N LYS A 64 7.51 -6.32 -3.56
CA LYS A 64 8.62 -7.20 -3.95
C LYS A 64 8.13 -8.57 -4.41
N SER A 65 7.22 -9.18 -3.65
CA SER A 65 6.62 -10.48 -4.00
C SER A 65 5.88 -10.45 -5.35
N PHE A 66 5.33 -9.30 -5.74
CA PHE A 66 4.72 -9.10 -7.05
C PHE A 66 5.76 -9.00 -8.16
N TYR A 67 6.86 -8.29 -7.95
CA TYR A 67 7.96 -8.25 -8.91
C TYR A 67 8.63 -9.62 -9.10
N ASP A 68 8.63 -10.47 -8.07
CA ASP A 68 9.13 -11.85 -8.15
C ASP A 68 8.06 -12.87 -8.61
N LEU A 69 6.86 -12.41 -8.95
CA LEU A 69 5.73 -13.26 -9.32
C LEU A 69 6.00 -14.06 -10.61
N ASN A 70 5.69 -15.35 -10.57
CA ASN A 70 5.77 -16.28 -11.70
C ASN A 70 4.63 -17.29 -11.57
N ILE A 71 4.51 -18.20 -12.55
CA ILE A 71 3.44 -19.20 -12.59
C ILE A 71 3.39 -20.06 -11.32
N ASN A 72 4.55 -20.36 -10.71
CA ASN A 72 4.63 -21.26 -9.56
C ASN A 72 4.16 -20.63 -8.25
N ASN A 73 4.39 -19.32 -8.06
CA ASN A 73 4.02 -18.61 -6.83
C ASN A 73 2.72 -17.79 -6.96
N TYR A 74 2.11 -17.72 -8.14
CA TYR A 74 0.87 -17.00 -8.44
C TYR A 74 -0.24 -17.24 -7.41
N ASN A 75 -0.62 -18.51 -7.19
CA ASN A 75 -1.73 -18.84 -6.30
C ASN A 75 -1.43 -18.45 -4.84
N VAL A 76 -0.18 -18.60 -4.42
CA VAL A 76 0.26 -18.24 -3.06
C VAL A 76 0.17 -16.73 -2.88
N PHE A 77 0.61 -15.95 -3.87
CA PHE A 77 0.50 -14.50 -3.85
C PHE A 77 -0.95 -14.04 -3.74
N ILE A 78 -1.85 -14.54 -4.60
CA ILE A 78 -3.27 -14.18 -4.57
C ILE A 78 -3.92 -14.50 -3.22
N GLN A 79 -3.66 -15.68 -2.66
CA GLN A 79 -4.22 -16.07 -1.36
C GLN A 79 -3.68 -15.20 -0.23
N ASN A 80 -2.38 -14.92 -0.22
CA ASN A 80 -1.78 -14.05 0.78
C ASN A 80 -2.33 -12.62 0.68
N PHE A 81 -2.49 -12.10 -0.54
CA PHE A 81 -3.05 -10.76 -0.75
C PHE A 81 -4.49 -10.66 -0.22
N LYS A 82 -5.33 -11.67 -0.52
CA LYS A 82 -6.71 -11.76 -0.04
C LYS A 82 -6.80 -11.92 1.47
N ASN A 83 -5.99 -12.80 2.07
CA ASN A 83 -6.04 -13.08 3.51
C ASN A 83 -5.66 -11.86 4.36
N ASN A 84 -4.81 -10.98 3.83
CA ASN A 84 -4.44 -9.72 4.50
C ASN A 84 -5.35 -8.55 4.12
N SER A 85 -6.40 -8.79 3.31
CA SER A 85 -7.40 -7.78 2.94
C SER A 85 -6.81 -6.50 2.32
N TYR A 86 -5.71 -6.62 1.57
CA TYR A 86 -5.10 -5.46 0.91
C TYR A 86 -6.03 -4.88 -0.17
N SER A 87 -5.98 -3.56 -0.32
CA SER A 87 -6.72 -2.85 -1.37
C SER A 87 -5.99 -2.97 -2.70
N VAL A 88 -6.66 -3.49 -3.73
CA VAL A 88 -6.10 -3.61 -5.08
C VAL A 88 -5.83 -2.23 -5.70
N LEU A 89 -6.70 -1.26 -5.43
CA LEU A 89 -6.52 0.12 -5.89
C LEU A 89 -5.27 0.75 -5.28
N GLN A 90 -5.09 0.61 -3.96
CA GLN A 90 -3.91 1.13 -3.27
C GLN A 90 -2.63 0.44 -3.75
N PHE A 91 -2.70 -0.87 -3.98
CA PHE A 91 -1.61 -1.65 -4.53
C PHE A 91 -1.17 -1.14 -5.90
N ILE A 92 -2.12 -0.90 -6.82
CA ILE A 92 -1.84 -0.34 -8.15
C ILE A 92 -1.21 1.05 -8.05
N ASN A 93 -1.72 1.91 -7.17
CA ASN A 93 -1.14 3.25 -6.96
C ASN A 93 0.33 3.16 -6.53
N GLN A 94 0.65 2.29 -5.57
CA GLN A 94 2.04 2.09 -5.13
C GLN A 94 2.92 1.50 -6.23
N LEU A 95 2.41 0.56 -7.02
CA LEU A 95 3.15 0.01 -8.16
C LEU A 95 3.44 1.05 -9.25
N SER A 96 2.52 1.99 -9.45
CA SER A 96 2.69 3.08 -10.41
C SER A 96 3.72 4.12 -9.95
N ASP A 97 3.91 4.28 -8.64
CA ASP A 97 4.87 5.23 -8.08
C ASP A 97 6.31 4.69 -8.09
N GLU A 98 6.52 3.37 -8.10
CA GLU A 98 7.86 2.77 -8.02
C GLU A 98 8.64 2.75 -9.35
N ASP A 99 8.03 3.11 -10.49
CA ASP A 99 8.64 3.24 -11.84
C ASP A 99 9.44 2.01 -12.36
N MET A 100 9.37 0.87 -11.65
CA MET A 100 10.15 -0.35 -11.94
C MET A 100 9.69 -1.10 -13.21
N LEU A 101 8.44 -0.89 -13.65
CA LEU A 101 7.84 -1.56 -14.80
C LEU A 101 7.05 -0.55 -15.65
N GLU A 102 7.74 0.39 -16.29
CA GLU A 102 7.13 1.45 -17.12
C GLU A 102 6.15 0.89 -18.17
N GLN A 103 6.46 -0.29 -18.72
CA GLN A 103 5.63 -1.00 -19.71
C GLN A 103 4.25 -1.42 -19.17
N MET A 104 4.09 -1.51 -17.85
CA MET A 104 2.83 -1.84 -17.19
C MET A 104 1.99 -0.59 -16.87
N ASN A 105 2.50 0.63 -17.06
CA ASN A 105 1.81 1.87 -16.67
C ASN A 105 0.43 2.03 -17.35
N GLU A 106 0.29 1.58 -18.60
CA GLU A 106 -1.00 1.58 -19.30
C GLU A 106 -2.00 0.64 -18.61
N ILE A 107 -1.54 -0.54 -18.18
CA ILE A 107 -2.36 -1.53 -17.47
C ILE A 107 -2.75 -1.01 -16.08
N TYR A 108 -1.83 -0.38 -15.36
CA TYR A 108 -2.10 0.23 -14.06
C TYR A 108 -3.21 1.28 -14.20
N SER A 109 -3.08 2.19 -15.17
CA SER A 109 -4.07 3.24 -15.45
C SER A 109 -5.44 2.67 -15.84
N GLU A 110 -5.46 1.64 -16.69
CA GLU A 110 -6.69 0.97 -17.11
C GLU A 110 -7.40 0.31 -15.92
N LEU A 111 -6.65 -0.40 -15.07
CA LEU A 111 -7.20 -1.09 -13.90
C LEU A 111 -7.66 -0.11 -12.82
N GLU A 112 -6.93 0.99 -12.61
CA GLU A 112 -7.34 2.06 -11.70
C GLU A 112 -8.72 2.59 -12.10
N TYR A 113 -8.88 2.98 -13.37
CA TYR A 113 -10.16 3.44 -13.91
C TYR A 113 -11.27 2.40 -13.71
N LYS A 114 -11.00 1.13 -14.04
CA LYS A 114 -11.97 0.04 -13.87
C LYS A 114 -12.38 -0.14 -12.41
N LEU A 115 -11.44 -0.08 -11.48
CA LEU A 115 -11.72 -0.20 -10.04
C LEU A 115 -12.56 0.98 -9.54
N LEU A 116 -12.30 2.20 -10.01
CA LEU A 116 -13.09 3.39 -9.68
C LEU A 116 -14.54 3.30 -10.15
N ILE A 117 -14.81 2.65 -11.28
CA ILE A 117 -16.18 2.41 -11.77
C ILE A 117 -16.84 1.15 -11.19
N GLY A 118 -16.19 0.46 -10.24
CA GLY A 118 -16.77 -0.67 -9.51
C GLY A 118 -16.41 -2.06 -10.06
N CYS A 119 -15.29 -2.21 -10.78
CA CYS A 119 -14.77 -3.53 -11.14
C CYS A 119 -14.45 -4.37 -9.90
N SER A 120 -14.61 -5.70 -10.02
CA SER A 120 -14.23 -6.63 -8.95
C SER A 120 -12.73 -6.58 -8.68
N ASN A 121 -12.37 -6.36 -7.41
CA ASN A 121 -10.99 -6.47 -6.91
C ASN A 121 -10.35 -7.80 -7.29
N GLU A 122 -11.12 -8.89 -7.23
CA GLU A 122 -10.60 -10.22 -7.57
C GLU A 122 -10.22 -10.30 -9.05
N ILE A 123 -11.09 -9.84 -9.94
CA ILE A 123 -10.84 -9.87 -11.39
C ILE A 123 -9.63 -8.98 -11.72
N ALA A 124 -9.60 -7.76 -11.18
CA ALA A 124 -8.51 -6.81 -11.39
C ALA A 124 -7.15 -7.37 -10.92
N LEU A 125 -7.10 -7.96 -9.72
CA LEU A 125 -5.86 -8.53 -9.17
C LEU A 125 -5.36 -9.72 -9.98
N ASN A 126 -6.26 -10.65 -10.35
CA ASN A 126 -5.88 -11.81 -11.17
C ASN A 126 -5.36 -11.34 -12.55
N TYR A 127 -6.05 -10.40 -13.19
CA TYR A 127 -5.63 -9.85 -14.48
C TYR A 127 -4.26 -9.18 -14.40
N LEU A 128 -4.04 -8.33 -13.39
CA LEU A 128 -2.76 -7.67 -13.15
C LEU A 128 -1.61 -8.67 -13.01
N CYS A 129 -1.82 -9.71 -12.19
CA CYS A 129 -0.84 -10.76 -11.93
C CYS A 129 -0.52 -11.56 -13.19
N VAL A 130 -1.54 -11.96 -13.96
CA VAL A 130 -1.35 -12.67 -15.24
C VAL A 130 -0.57 -11.81 -16.22
N LYS A 131 -0.94 -10.54 -16.37
CA LYS A 131 -0.22 -9.61 -17.25
C LYS A 131 1.24 -9.51 -16.87
N LYS A 132 1.55 -9.30 -15.59
CA LYS A 132 2.94 -9.24 -15.13
C LYS A 132 3.73 -10.51 -15.45
N ILE A 133 3.13 -11.69 -15.30
CA ILE A 133 3.76 -12.97 -15.65
C ILE A 133 4.00 -13.07 -17.16
N GLU A 134 3.03 -12.67 -17.99
CA GLU A 134 3.19 -12.62 -19.44
C GLU A 134 4.39 -11.74 -19.81
N TYR A 135 4.47 -10.51 -19.29
CA TYR A 135 5.59 -9.61 -19.58
C TYR A 135 6.95 -10.20 -19.19
N THR A 136 7.06 -10.77 -18.00
CA THR A 136 8.33 -11.38 -17.57
C THR A 136 8.72 -12.60 -18.41
N THR A 137 7.74 -13.32 -18.99
CA THR A 137 8.03 -14.50 -19.82
C THR A 137 8.43 -14.16 -21.27
N PHE A 138 8.02 -13.00 -21.80
CA PHE A 138 8.27 -12.61 -23.19
C PHE A 138 9.50 -11.71 -23.39
N TYR A 139 10.05 -11.13 -22.32
CA TYR A 139 11.17 -10.20 -22.38
C TYR A 139 12.44 -10.67 -21.64
N ASP A 140 12.46 -11.92 -21.18
CA ASP A 140 13.67 -12.68 -20.79
C ASP A 140 14.21 -13.49 -21.99
#